data_AF-A0A519L1K2-F1
#
_entry.id   AF-A0A519L1K2-F1
#
_cell.length_a   1.000
_cell.length_b   1.000
_cell.length_c   1.000
_cell.angle_alpha   90.00
_cell.angle_beta   90.00
_cell.angle_gamma   90.00
#
_symmetry.space_group_name_H-M   'P 1'
#
loop_
_entity.id
_entity.type
_entity.pdbx_description
1 polymer ?
#
loop_
_entity_poly.entity_id
_entity_poly.type
_entity_poly.pdbx_seq_one_letter_code
_entity_poly.pdbx_strand_id
1 'polypeptide(L)' 'VTFHGISLNVEPDLDHFGGIVPCGIQDHGVTSLVDLGVPATMDEADEALKVSFRRVFGEVQAGRAPA' A
#
# COMPACT_ATOMS: atom_id res chain seq x y z
N VAL A 1 -10.84 11.38 -13.83
CA VAL A 1 -10.48 11.44 -12.39
C VAL A 1 -10.85 10.10 -11.77
N THR A 2 -9.92 9.45 -11.06
CA THR A 2 -10.15 8.20 -10.31
C THR A 2 -10.34 8.51 -8.82
N PHE A 3 -10.95 7.59 -8.07
CA PHE A 3 -11.19 7.71 -6.62
C PHE A 3 -10.84 6.39 -5.91
N HIS A 4 -10.68 6.43 -4.58
CA HIS A 4 -10.01 5.44 -3.73
C HIS A 4 -8.49 5.48 -3.89
N GLY A 5 -7.85 4.33 -4.10
CA GLY A 5 -6.40 4.23 -4.18
C GLY A 5 -5.95 2.80 -3.97
N ILE A 6 -4.79 2.67 -3.34
CA ILE A 6 -4.16 1.40 -2.96
C ILE A 6 -3.89 1.41 -1.47
N SER A 7 -3.78 0.23 -0.87
CA SER A 7 -3.28 0.04 0.49
C SER A 7 -2.07 -0.87 0.43
N LEU A 8 -0.94 -0.44 1.01
CA LEU A 8 0.30 -1.20 1.07
C LEU A 8 0.57 -1.59 2.53
N ASN A 9 0.70 -2.89 2.79
CA ASN A 9 1.02 -3.40 4.12
C ASN A 9 2.51 -3.17 4.42
N VAL A 10 2.84 -2.16 5.23
CA VAL A 10 4.21 -1.89 5.69
C VAL A 10 4.56 -2.81 6.86
N GLU A 11 3.98 -2.54 8.03
CA GLU A 11 4.09 -3.34 9.26
C GLU A 11 2.73 -3.38 10.00
N PRO A 12 1.62 -3.80 9.36
CA PRO A 12 0.36 -3.97 10.05
C PRO A 12 0.34 -5.28 10.86
N ASP A 13 -0.53 -5.35 11.85
CA ASP A 13 -0.96 -6.63 12.41
C ASP A 13 -1.83 -7.36 11.37
N LEU A 14 -1.29 -8.45 10.82
CA LEU A 14 -1.93 -9.24 9.76
C LEU A 14 -3.05 -10.17 10.29
N ASP A 15 -3.14 -10.42 11.59
CA ASP A 15 -4.20 -11.27 12.16
C ASP A 15 -5.60 -10.66 11.92
N HIS A 16 -5.67 -9.33 11.78
CA HIS A 16 -6.91 -8.63 11.42
C HIS A 16 -7.51 -9.07 10.09
N PHE A 17 -6.71 -9.56 9.13
CA PHE A 17 -7.24 -10.10 7.87
C PHE A 17 -8.03 -11.40 8.07
N GLY A 18 -7.76 -12.15 9.14
CA GLY A 18 -8.51 -13.37 9.48
C GLY A 18 -9.99 -13.10 9.81
N GLY A 19 -10.35 -11.87 10.18
CA GLY A 19 -11.74 -11.45 10.41
C GLY A 19 -12.53 -11.17 9.12
N ILE A 20 -11.90 -11.24 7.95
CA ILE A 20 -12.48 -10.87 6.65
C ILE A 20 -12.43 -12.09 5.72
N VAL A 21 -13.55 -12.42 5.08
CA VAL A 21 -13.60 -13.47 4.04
C VAL A 21 -13.76 -12.82 2.67
N PRO A 22 -12.67 -12.60 1.91
CA PRO A 22 -12.77 -12.06 0.56
C PRO A 22 -13.35 -13.10 -0.40
N CYS A 23 -14.24 -12.65 -1.29
CA CYS A 23 -14.73 -13.51 -2.37
C CYS A 23 -13.61 -13.75 -3.39
N GLY A 24 -13.29 -15.02 -3.67
CA GLY A 24 -12.41 -15.41 -4.79
C GLY A 24 -10.89 -15.42 -4.52
N ILE A 25 -10.43 -15.16 -3.29
CA ILE A 25 -8.99 -15.22 -2.91
C ILE A 25 -8.85 -16.04 -1.63
N GLN A 26 -9.34 -17.29 -1.66
CA GLN A 26 -9.24 -18.18 -0.49
C GLN A 26 -7.91 -18.94 -0.43
N ASP A 27 -7.22 -19.06 -1.57
CA ASP A 27 -6.05 -19.93 -1.72
C ASP A 27 -4.72 -19.20 -1.44
N HIS A 28 -4.75 -17.89 -1.20
CA HIS A 28 -3.55 -17.07 -0.98
C HIS A 28 -3.69 -16.20 0.27
N GLY A 29 -2.63 -16.18 1.08
CA GLY A 29 -2.54 -15.32 2.26
C GLY A 29 -2.15 -13.88 1.93
N VAL A 30 -2.08 -13.06 2.97
CA VAL A 30 -1.56 -11.69 2.93
C VAL A 30 -0.13 -11.65 3.49
N THR A 31 0.62 -10.61 3.15
CA THR A 31 1.97 -10.35 3.67
C THR A 31 2.18 -8.85 3.87
N SER A 32 3.36 -8.48 4.35
CA SER A 32 3.78 -7.10 4.64
C SER A 32 5.24 -6.89 4.22
N LEU A 33 5.71 -5.64 4.17
CA LEU A 33 7.12 -5.35 3.93
C LEU A 33 8.01 -5.97 5.01
N VAL A 34 7.60 -5.89 6.28
CA VAL A 34 8.36 -6.47 7.39
C VAL A 34 8.48 -8.00 7.26
N ASP A 35 7.40 -8.71 6.88
CA ASP A 35 7.42 -10.16 6.72
C ASP A 35 8.28 -10.62 5.53
N LEU A 36 8.42 -9.75 4.52
CA LEU A 36 9.34 -9.95 3.40
C LEU A 36 10.80 -9.60 3.74
N GLY A 37 11.09 -9.24 4.99
CA GLY A 37 12.44 -8.88 5.46
C GLY A 37 12.85 -7.45 5.11
N VAL A 38 11.89 -6.57 4.83
CA VAL A 38 12.10 -5.15 4.52
C VAL A 38 11.54 -4.31 5.67
N PRO A 39 12.31 -4.07 6.74
CA PRO A 39 11.91 -3.16 7.79
C PRO A 39 11.93 -1.73 7.25
N ALA A 40 10.76 -1.12 7.10
CA ALA A 40 10.59 0.24 6.58
C ALA A 40 9.68 1.03 7.50
N THR A 41 10.03 2.29 7.72
CA THR A 41 9.15 3.27 8.36
C THR A 41 8.04 3.70 7.39
N MET A 42 6.96 4.29 7.91
CA MET A 42 5.90 4.87 7.07
C MET A 42 6.44 5.99 6.15
N ASP A 43 7.36 6.82 6.64
CA ASP A 43 7.95 7.91 5.84
C ASP A 43 8.80 7.36 4.68
N GLU A 44 9.57 6.30 4.91
CA GLU A 44 10.35 5.64 3.85
C GLU A 44 9.43 4.99 2.81
N ALA A 45 8.34 4.34 3.25
CA ALA A 45 7.35 3.76 2.35
C ALA A 45 6.66 4.84 1.50
N ASP A 46 6.32 5.98 2.10
CA ASP A 46 5.71 7.14 1.42
C ASP A 46 6.65 7.72 0.35
N GLU A 47 7.93 7.93 0.68
CA GLU A 47 8.91 8.44 -0.29
C GLU A 47 9.17 7.43 -1.41
N ALA A 48 9.29 6.14 -1.09
CA ALA A 48 9.44 5.07 -2.07
C ALA A 48 8.23 5.02 -3.03
N LEU A 49 7.01 5.19 -2.51
CA LEU A 49 5.80 5.24 -3.32
C LEU A 49 5.79 6.47 -4.23
N LYS A 50 6.14 7.67 -3.73
CA LYS A 50 6.22 8.89 -4.55
C LYS A 50 7.24 8.76 -5.69
N VAL A 51 8.42 8.23 -5.40
CA VAL A 51 9.47 7.97 -6.40
C VAL A 51 8.97 6.96 -7.44
N SER A 52 8.38 5.85 -6.99
CA SER A 52 7.87 4.80 -7.88
C SER A 52 6.74 5.30 -8.78
N PHE A 53 5.82 6.09 -8.22
CA PHE A 53 4.70 6.66 -8.96
C PHE A 53 5.20 7.60 -10.06
N ARG A 54 6.14 8.51 -9.76
CA ARG A 54 6.76 9.38 -10.76
C ARG A 54 7.50 8.60 -11.85
N ARG A 55 8.17 7.51 -11.48
CA ARG A 55 8.86 6.63 -12.45
C ARG A 55 7.89 5.99 -13.44
N VAL A 56 6.71 5.58 -12.98
CA VAL A 56 5.70 4.89 -13.82
C VAL A 56 4.86 5.89 -14.63
N PHE A 57 4.46 7.00 -14.03
CA PHE A 57 3.47 7.92 -14.60
C PHE A 57 4.04 9.28 -15.04
N GLY A 58 5.30 9.59 -14.73
CA GLY A 58 5.93 10.87 -15.03
C GLY A 58 5.75 11.94 -13.93
N GLU A 59 6.01 13.20 -14.28
CA GLU A 59 5.88 14.33 -13.36
C GLU A 59 4.48 14.44 -12.76
N VAL A 60 4.41 14.66 -11.45
CA VAL A 60 3.16 14.77 -10.69
C VAL A 60 2.93 16.20 -10.23
N GLN A 61 1.67 16.63 -10.21
CA GLN A 61 1.26 17.89 -9.62
C GLN A 61 0.66 17.62 -8.24
N ALA A 62 1.00 18.46 -7.26
CA ALA A 62 0.37 18.41 -5.95
C ALA A 62 -1.12 18.75 -6.09
N GLY A 63 -1.97 17.75 -5.89
CA GLY A 63 -3.42 17.92 -5.84
C GLY A 63 -3.86 18.46 -4.49
N ARG A 64 -4.91 19.30 -4.48
CA ARG A 64 -5.59 19.66 -3.23
C ARG A 64 -6.41 18.45 -2.78
N ALA A 65 -6.29 18.06 -1.51
CA ALA A 65 -7.18 17.06 -0.93
C ALA A 65 -8.65 17.51 -1.12
N PRO A 66 -9.56 16.62 -1.55
CA PRO A 66 -10.98 16.93 -1.57
C PRO A 66 -11.44 17.31 -0.15
N ALA A 67 -12.36 18.28 -0.07
CA ALA A 67 -12.93 18.77 1.18
C ALA A 67 -13.77 17.71 1.89
#